data_AF-A0A554LIJ1-F1
#
_entry.id   AF-A0A554LIJ1-F1
#
_cell.length_a   1.000
_cell.length_b   1.000
_cell.length_c   1.000
_cell.angle_alpha   90.00
_cell.angle_beta   90.00
_cell.angle_gamma   90.00
#
_symmetry.space_group_name_H-M   'P 1'
#
loop_
_entity.id
_entity.type
_entity.pdbx_description
1 polymer ?
#
loop_
_entity_poly.entity_id
_entity_poly.type
_entity_poly.pdbx_seq_one_letter_code
_entity_poly.pdbx_strand_id
1 'polypeptide(L)'
;MEILRLASFSSIEEKIRLLSSALKIIDAIRFFLQLCFESRLISAKGYSVIGTLIENIGKETNGWKKYLETKTSRRDLHWQEEKK
;
A
#
# COMPACT_ATOMS: atom_id res chain seq x y z
N MET A 1 -9.96 -8.07 -15.21
CA MET A 1 -11.01 -7.07 -14.94
C MET A 1 -11.89 -7.41 -13.73
N GLU A 2 -11.88 -8.64 -13.21
CA GLU A 2 -12.71 -9.03 -12.06
C GLU A 2 -12.26 -8.45 -10.71
N ILE A 3 -10.95 -8.35 -10.47
CA ILE A 3 -10.40 -7.78 -9.23
C ILE A 3 -10.74 -6.28 -9.09
N LEU A 4 -10.74 -5.54 -10.19
CA LEU A 4 -11.09 -4.12 -10.22
C LEU A 4 -12.58 -3.90 -9.89
N ARG A 5 -13.44 -4.82 -10.36
CA ARG A 5 -14.87 -4.85 -10.03
C ARG A 5 -15.09 -5.19 -8.55
N LEU A 6 -14.46 -6.24 -8.04
CA LEU A 6 -14.54 -6.62 -6.62
C LEU A 6 -14.04 -5.50 -5.71
N ALA A 7 -12.92 -4.86 -6.06
CA ALA A 7 -12.41 -3.68 -5.36
C ALA A 7 -13.41 -2.51 -5.40
N SER A 8 -14.16 -2.33 -6.47
CA SER A 8 -15.16 -1.25 -6.55
C SER A 8 -16.29 -1.44 -5.53
N PHE A 9 -16.74 -2.68 -5.34
CA PHE A 9 -17.81 -3.06 -4.40
C PHE A 9 -17.32 -3.44 -2.99
N SER A 10 -16.01 -3.45 -2.78
CA SER A 10 -15.40 -3.73 -1.48
C SER A 10 -15.71 -2.61 -0.49
N SER A 11 -16.04 -3.00 0.75
CA SER A 11 -16.14 -2.06 1.87
C SER A 11 -14.80 -1.34 2.06
N ILE A 12 -14.82 -0.21 2.77
CA ILE A 12 -13.60 0.58 2.96
C ILE A 12 -12.58 -0.22 3.78
N GLU A 13 -13.06 -1.04 4.71
CA GLU A 13 -12.26 -1.97 5.51
C GLU A 13 -11.55 -3.00 4.64
N GLU A 14 -12.25 -3.57 3.64
CA GLU A 14 -11.65 -4.52 2.71
C GLU A 14 -10.59 -3.85 1.83
N LYS A 15 -10.85 -2.62 1.35
CA LYS A 15 -9.85 -1.82 0.63
C LYS A 15 -8.60 -1.54 1.48
N ILE A 16 -8.77 -1.22 2.76
CA ILE A 16 -7.67 -1.02 3.71
C ILE A 16 -6.90 -2.33 3.93
N ARG A 17 -7.59 -3.48 4.04
CA ARG A 17 -6.94 -4.81 4.14
C ARG A 17 -6.12 -5.15 2.91
N LEU A 18 -6.64 -4.90 1.71
CA LEU A 18 -5.93 -5.12 0.45
C LEU A 18 -4.68 -4.23 0.34
N LEU A 19 -4.80 -2.93 0.66
CA LEU A 19 -3.66 -2.01 0.68
C LEU A 19 -2.59 -2.41 1.72
N SER A 20 -3.02 -2.89 2.90
CA SER A 20 -2.11 -3.41 3.93
C SER A 20 -1.36 -4.65 3.45
N SER A 21 -2.03 -5.53 2.69
CA SER A 21 -1.40 -6.71 2.10
C SER A 21 -0.41 -6.34 1.00
N ALA A 22 -0.76 -5.36 0.16
CA ALA A 22 0.16 -4.83 -0.85
C ALA A 22 1.43 -4.23 -0.23
N LEU A 23 1.31 -3.47 0.87
CA LEU A 23 2.46 -2.93 1.60
C LEU A 23 3.41 -4.02 2.10
N LYS A 24 2.88 -5.14 2.61
CA LYS A 24 3.71 -6.30 3.01
C LYS A 24 4.49 -6.89 1.84
N ILE A 25 3.88 -6.96 0.66
CA ILE A 25 4.55 -7.43 -0.56
C ILE A 25 5.65 -6.44 -0.99
N ILE A 26 5.38 -5.14 -0.94
CA ILE A 26 6.38 -4.09 -1.23
C ILE A 26 7.59 -4.22 -0.30
N ASP A 27 7.37 -4.47 0.99
CA ASP A 27 8.45 -4.68 1.95
C ASP A 27 9.25 -5.95 1.66
N ALA A 28 8.58 -7.04 1.29
CA ALA A 28 9.24 -8.27 0.85
C ALA A 28 10.11 -8.05 -0.41
N ILE A 29 9.60 -7.33 -1.41
CA ILE A 29 10.35 -6.99 -2.62
C ILE A 29 11.56 -6.13 -2.27
N ARG A 30 11.43 -5.16 -1.35
CA ARG A 30 12.56 -4.34 -0.89
C ARG A 30 13.64 -5.20 -0.24
N PHE A 31 13.25 -6.16 0.60
CA PHE A 31 14.17 -7.12 1.18
C PHE A 31 14.90 -7.95 0.12
N PHE A 32 14.19 -8.51 -0.86
CA PHE A 32 14.82 -9.27 -1.94
C PHE A 32 15.72 -8.40 -2.83
N LEU A 33 15.35 -7.15 -3.08
CA LEU A 33 16.21 -6.23 -3.83
C LEU A 33 17.54 -5.99 -3.10
N GLN A 34 17.49 -5.80 -1.77
CA GLN A 34 18.68 -5.67 -0.93
C GLN A 34 19.53 -6.94 -1.00
N LEU A 35 18.92 -8.12 -0.86
CA LEU A 35 19.61 -9.40 -0.95
C LEU A 35 20.30 -9.59 -2.31
N CYS A 36 19.62 -9.24 -3.39
CA CYS A 36 20.17 -9.32 -4.75
C CYS A 36 21.37 -8.38 -4.94
N PHE A 37 21.34 -7.20 -4.33
CA PHE A 37 22.45 -6.25 -4.37
C PHE A 37 23.65 -6.75 -3.56
N GLU A 38 23.42 -7.23 -2.33
CA GLU A 38 24.47 -7.81 -1.47
C GLU A 38 25.11 -9.05 -2.11
N SER A 39 24.30 -9.87 -2.77
CA SER A 39 24.74 -11.05 -3.54
C SER A 39 25.40 -10.70 -4.87
N ARG A 40 25.57 -9.40 -5.18
CA ARG A 40 26.14 -8.87 -6.44
C ARG A 40 25.43 -9.35 -7.70
N LEU A 41 24.15 -9.72 -7.60
CA LEU A 41 23.32 -10.12 -8.75
C LEU A 41 22.87 -8.92 -9.58
N ILE A 42 22.93 -7.71 -9.01
CA ILE A 42 22.52 -6.47 -9.67
C ILE A 42 23.56 -5.38 -9.47
N SER A 43 23.69 -4.49 -10.45
CA SER A 43 24.58 -3.32 -10.35
C SER A 43 24.01 -2.24 -9.43
N ALA A 44 24.87 -1.38 -8.89
CA ALA A 44 24.43 -0.23 -8.08
C ALA A 44 23.44 0.69 -8.82
N LYS A 45 23.61 0.85 -10.13
CA LYS A 45 22.66 1.58 -10.99
C LYS A 45 21.32 0.87 -11.06
N GLY A 46 21.31 -0.45 -11.27
CA GLY A 46 20.09 -1.26 -11.25
C GLY A 46 19.37 -1.19 -9.91
N TYR A 47 20.12 -1.27 -8.80
CA TYR A 47 19.60 -1.15 -7.45
C TYR A 47 18.92 0.20 -7.22
N SER A 48 19.57 1.29 -7.61
CA SER A 48 19.01 2.64 -7.48
C SER A 48 17.71 2.82 -8.28
N VAL A 49 17.68 2.35 -9.53
CA VAL A 49 16.49 2.47 -10.40
C VAL A 49 15.31 1.69 -9.82
N ILE A 50 15.51 0.41 -9.49
CA ILE A 50 14.44 -0.45 -8.97
C ILE A 50 14.01 0.02 -7.57
N GLY A 51 14.96 0.41 -6.72
CA GLY A 51 14.68 0.93 -5.38
C GLY A 51 13.80 2.18 -5.41
N THR A 52 14.08 3.11 -6.32
CA THR A 52 13.27 4.34 -6.51
C THR A 52 11.84 4.00 -6.94
N LEU A 53 11.65 3.04 -7.84
CA LEU A 53 10.32 2.59 -8.27
C LEU A 53 9.54 1.97 -7.10
N ILE A 54 10.16 1.08 -6.33
CA ILE A 54 9.55 0.46 -5.14
C ILE A 54 9.18 1.52 -4.10
N GLU A 55 10.04 2.52 -3.88
CA GLU A 55 9.78 3.61 -2.95
C GLU A 55 8.55 4.44 -3.36
N ASN A 56 8.47 4.81 -4.64
CA ASN A 56 7.33 5.58 -5.16
C ASN A 56 6.01 4.80 -5.01
N ILE A 57 6.01 3.51 -5.39
CA ILE A 57 4.83 2.63 -5.23
C ILE A 57 4.44 2.52 -3.75
N GLY A 58 5.43 2.39 -2.85
CA GLY A 58 5.19 2.36 -1.41
C GLY A 58 4.56 3.65 -0.88
N LYS A 59 5.05 4.82 -1.31
CA LYS A 59 4.50 6.13 -0.93
C LYS A 59 3.05 6.28 -1.39
N GLU A 60 2.77 5.94 -2.65
CA GLU A 60 1.42 6.02 -3.22
C GLU A 60 0.44 5.09 -2.50
N THR A 61 0.82 3.82 -2.33
CA THR A 61 0.00 2.79 -1.66
C THR A 61 -0.32 3.19 -0.22
N ASN A 62 0.69 3.67 0.51
CA ASN A 62 0.52 4.13 1.89
C ASN A 62 -0.34 5.40 1.97
N GLY A 63 -0.18 6.32 1.02
CA GLY A 63 -1.01 7.53 0.91
C GLY A 63 -2.49 7.20 0.74
N TRP A 64 -2.81 6.24 -0.15
CA TRP A 64 -4.19 5.78 -0.33
C TRP A 64 -4.75 5.09 0.91
N LYS A 65 -3.94 4.28 1.61
CA LYS A 65 -4.36 3.63 2.87
C LYS A 65 -4.73 4.66 3.92
N LYS A 66 -3.84 5.63 4.20
CA LYS A 66 -4.08 6.72 5.15
C LYS A 66 -5.32 7.54 4.82
N TYR A 67 -5.52 7.82 3.53
CA TYR A 67 -6.69 8.54 3.05
C TYR A 67 -8.00 7.80 3.38
N LEU A 68 -8.05 6.49 3.14
CA LEU A 68 -9.22 5.66 3.45
C LEU A 68 -9.46 5.50 4.95
N GLU A 69 -8.40 5.32 5.74
CA GLU A 69 -8.48 5.27 7.21
C GLU A 69 -9.06 6.58 7.79
N THR A 70 -8.58 7.72 7.29
CA THR A 70 -9.08 9.04 7.71
C THR A 70 -10.54 9.27 7.31
N LYS A 71 -10.96 8.76 6.14
CA LYS A 71 -12.36 8.83 5.70
C LYS A 71 -13.29 7.96 6.55
N THR A 72 -12.80 6.80 7.01
CA THR A 72 -13.55 5.88 7.88
C THR A 72 -13.75 6.51 9.25
N SER A 73 -12.65 6.96 9.87
CA SER A 73 -12.70 7.61 11.19
C SER A 73 -13.61 8.84 11.23
N ARG A 74 -13.60 9.70 10.20
CA ARG A 74 -14.52 10.85 10.12
C ARG A 74 -15.99 10.45 10.00
N ARG A 75 -16.28 9.34 9.32
CA ARG A 75 -17.65 8.85 9.16
C ARG A 75 -18.19 8.31 10.49
N ASP A 76 -17.36 7.58 11.22
CA ASP A 76 -17.74 7.02 12.52
C ASP A 76 -18.00 8.09 13.57
N LEU A 77 -17.25 9.20 13.53
CA LEU A 77 -17.47 10.37 14.42
C LEU A 77 -18.81 11.06 14.14
N HIS A 78 -19.15 11.31 12.87
CA HIS A 78 -20.42 11.93 12.49
C HIS A 78 -21.64 11.12 12.96
N TRP A 79 -21.58 9.78 12.83
CA TRP A 79 -22.65 8.89 13.30
C TRP A 79 -22.84 8.90 14.83
N GLN A 80 -21.82 9.25 15.61
CA GLN A 80 -21.95 9.38 17.07
C GLN A 80 -22.49 10.73 17.51
N GLU A 81 -22.28 11.79 16.73
CA GLU A 81 -22.85 13.12 16.97
C GLU A 81 -24.36 13.16 16.69
N GLU A 82 -24.84 12.48 15.65
CA GLU A 82 -26.29 12.40 15.33
C GLU A 82 -27.13 11.58 16.32
N LYS A 83 -26.48 10.77 17.18
CA LYS A 83 -27.14 9.90 18.17
C LYS A 83 -27.21 10.49 19.58
N LYS A 84 -26.73 11.73 19.77
CA LYS A 84 -26.84 12.49 21.02
C LYS A 84 -27.95 13.53 20.91
#